data_AF-A0A150TAW8-F1
#
_entry.id   AF-A0A150TAW8-F1
#
_cell.length_a   1.000
_cell.length_b   1.000
_cell.length_c   1.000
_cell.angle_alpha   90.00
_cell.angle_beta   90.00
_cell.angle_gamma   90.00
#
_symmetry.space_group_name_H-M   'P 1'
#
loop_
_entity.id
_entity.type
_entity.pdbx_description
1 polymer ?
#
loop_
_entity_poly.entity_id
_entity_poly.type
_entity_poly.pdbx_seq_one_letter_code
_entity_poly.pdbx_strand_id
1 'polypeptide(L)'
;MRRVYEEWVRPLRIDRLDVRLPGAGLSQVAFGEQLPEGDGLELLRLHGGRVARAVLTGELWARPVRRVFTPDPAHARLWSALVFGSELLESLTEPEMAVLAVRGGAVSPVTSYVASAPGKRPRTVSLGGGTGRGPSTHEGLGGGLGHGGPTGSGSAFDHRAYLHAALQKAFGGCPPGPKSARVTLETTVDEVVDVPAVRLAGRHAAAVRQCLGEAAWSLALPGEFRAQLARHEIEVSR
;
A
#
# COMPACT_ATOMS: atom_id res chain seq x y z
N MET A 1 -11.12 -40.26 1.46
CA MET A 1 -12.08 -40.61 0.38
C MET A 1 -12.77 -39.40 -0.25
N ARG A 2 -13.27 -38.42 0.51
CA ARG A 2 -13.99 -37.24 -0.03
C ARG A 2 -13.28 -36.50 -1.18
N ARG A 3 -11.97 -36.26 -1.07
CA ARG A 3 -11.15 -35.55 -2.08
C ARG A 3 -11.11 -36.26 -3.44
N VAL A 4 -11.13 -37.60 -3.45
CA VAL A 4 -11.13 -38.40 -4.69
C VAL A 4 -12.48 -38.28 -5.39
N TYR A 5 -13.59 -38.30 -4.64
CA TYR A 5 -14.93 -38.12 -5.20
C TYR A 5 -15.13 -36.74 -5.82
N GLU A 6 -14.57 -35.69 -5.20
CA GLU A 6 -14.67 -34.32 -5.72
C GLU A 6 -14.01 -34.19 -7.10
N GLU A 7 -12.84 -34.81 -7.31
CA GLU A 7 -12.18 -34.85 -8.62
C GLU A 7 -12.95 -35.62 -9.70
N TRP A 8 -13.88 -36.49 -9.30
CA TRP A 8 -14.70 -37.27 -10.25
C TRP A 8 -15.98 -36.53 -10.66
N VAL A 9 -16.47 -35.60 -9.83
CA VAL A 9 -17.71 -34.85 -10.10
C VAL A 9 -17.46 -33.46 -10.65
N ARG A 10 -16.26 -32.89 -10.48
CA ARG A 10 -15.81 -31.66 -11.16
C ARG A 10 -14.28 -31.59 -11.30
N PRO A 11 -13.74 -30.87 -12.30
CA PRO A 11 -12.31 -30.68 -12.40
C PRO A 11 -11.80 -29.73 -11.30
N LEU A 12 -10.75 -30.15 -10.58
CA LEU A 12 -10.14 -29.38 -9.49
C LEU A 12 -8.74 -28.83 -9.83
N ARG A 13 -8.22 -29.12 -11.01
CA ARG A 13 -6.90 -28.66 -11.48
C ARG A 13 -6.82 -28.73 -12.98
N ILE A 14 -5.97 -27.89 -13.56
CA ILE A 14 -5.46 -28.05 -14.93
C ILE A 14 -4.23 -28.94 -14.86
N ASP A 15 -4.22 -30.05 -15.58
CA ASP A 15 -3.06 -30.94 -15.75
C ASP A 15 -2.27 -30.58 -17.01
N ARG A 16 -1.02 -31.05 -17.11
CA ARG A 16 -0.11 -30.79 -18.24
C ARG A 16 -0.02 -29.31 -18.61
N LEU A 17 0.05 -28.46 -17.58
CA LEU A 17 0.14 -27.02 -17.71
C LEU A 17 1.40 -26.64 -18.50
N ASP A 18 1.23 -25.78 -19.51
CA ASP A 18 2.33 -25.14 -20.24
C ASP A 18 1.95 -23.67 -20.49
N VAL A 19 2.88 -22.76 -20.20
CA VAL A 19 2.69 -21.32 -20.41
C VAL A 19 3.81 -20.80 -21.29
N ARG A 20 3.41 -20.26 -22.44
CA ARG A 20 4.33 -19.69 -23.45
C ARG A 20 4.14 -18.19 -23.56
N LEU A 21 5.26 -17.49 -23.66
CA LEU A 21 5.32 -16.05 -23.91
C LEU A 21 6.06 -15.78 -25.23
N PRO A 22 5.40 -15.95 -26.40
CA PRO A 22 6.03 -15.66 -27.68
C PRO A 22 6.63 -14.25 -27.74
N GLY A 23 7.90 -14.15 -28.17
CA GLY A 23 8.64 -12.89 -28.21
C GLY A 23 9.41 -12.55 -26.92
N ALA A 24 9.18 -13.29 -25.83
CA ALA A 24 9.92 -13.11 -24.58
C ALA A 24 11.31 -13.77 -24.58
N GLY A 25 11.71 -14.50 -25.63
CA GLY A 25 12.93 -15.34 -25.61
C GLY A 25 12.90 -16.49 -24.59
N LEU A 26 11.88 -16.54 -23.73
CA LEU A 26 11.57 -17.60 -22.79
C LEU A 26 10.80 -18.67 -23.56
N SER A 27 11.49 -19.76 -23.91
CA SER A 27 10.88 -20.92 -24.55
C SER A 27 9.82 -21.57 -23.65
N GLN A 28 10.01 -21.52 -22.32
CA GLN A 28 9.05 -21.93 -21.30
C GLN A 28 9.20 -21.10 -20.04
N VAL A 29 8.07 -20.75 -19.41
CA VAL A 29 8.05 -20.25 -18.03
C VAL A 29 7.67 -21.42 -17.13
N ALA A 30 8.57 -21.78 -16.21
CA ALA A 30 8.37 -22.92 -15.33
C ALA A 30 7.39 -22.56 -14.19
N PHE A 31 6.12 -22.94 -14.36
CA PHE A 31 5.06 -22.82 -13.36
C PHE A 31 4.64 -24.17 -12.75
N GLY A 32 5.37 -25.24 -13.08
CA GLY A 32 4.97 -26.61 -12.77
C GLY A 32 4.03 -27.21 -13.81
N GLU A 33 3.67 -28.48 -13.63
CA GLU A 33 2.83 -29.23 -14.58
C GLU A 33 1.33 -29.18 -14.25
N GLN A 34 0.95 -28.61 -13.10
CA GLN A 34 -0.44 -28.56 -12.64
C GLN A 34 -0.79 -27.18 -12.07
N LEU A 35 -2.03 -26.74 -12.28
CA LEU A 35 -2.61 -25.55 -11.63
C LEU A 35 -3.87 -25.96 -10.84
N PRO A 36 -3.79 -26.08 -9.52
CA PRO A 36 -4.93 -26.38 -8.66
C PRO A 36 -6.02 -25.29 -8.67
N GLU A 37 -7.24 -25.67 -8.32
CA GLU A 37 -8.34 -24.74 -8.09
C GLU A 37 -8.00 -23.78 -6.94
N GLY A 38 -8.20 -22.48 -7.19
CA GLY A 38 -7.91 -21.41 -6.24
C GLY A 38 -6.49 -20.87 -6.33
N ASP A 39 -5.57 -21.58 -6.99
CA ASP A 39 -4.20 -21.12 -7.18
C ASP A 39 -4.08 -20.14 -8.37
N GLY A 40 -3.05 -19.29 -8.30
CA GLY A 40 -2.70 -18.33 -9.33
C GLY A 40 -1.27 -18.52 -9.82
N LEU A 41 -1.02 -18.08 -11.04
CA LEU A 41 0.33 -18.00 -11.61
C LEU A 41 0.73 -16.53 -11.71
N GLU A 42 1.89 -16.19 -11.17
CA GLU A 42 2.42 -14.83 -11.22
C GLU A 42 3.85 -14.84 -11.76
N LEU A 43 4.12 -13.94 -12.70
CA LEU A 43 5.46 -13.67 -13.20
C LEU A 43 5.61 -12.18 -13.43
N LEU A 44 6.49 -11.58 -12.64
CA LEU A 44 6.85 -10.18 -12.76
C LEU A 44 8.33 -10.08 -13.14
N ARG A 45 8.62 -9.66 -14.38
CA ARG A 45 9.99 -9.54 -14.91
C ARG A 45 10.11 -8.42 -15.94
N LEU A 46 11.30 -7.85 -16.04
CA LEU A 46 11.69 -6.98 -17.16
C LEU A 46 12.18 -7.83 -18.33
N HIS A 47 11.81 -7.45 -19.54
CA HIS A 47 12.26 -8.10 -20.76
C HIS A 47 12.53 -7.07 -21.85
N GLY A 48 13.59 -7.25 -22.63
CA GLY A 48 13.98 -6.31 -23.70
C GLY A 48 13.07 -6.36 -24.93
N GLY A 49 12.25 -7.40 -25.07
CA GLY A 49 11.32 -7.59 -26.17
C GLY A 49 9.86 -7.35 -25.79
N ARG A 50 9.03 -7.01 -26.79
CA ARG A 50 7.57 -6.92 -26.58
C ARG A 50 6.95 -8.32 -26.54
N VAL A 51 6.23 -8.63 -25.47
CA VAL A 51 5.37 -9.82 -25.39
C VAL A 51 4.02 -9.50 -26.02
N ALA A 52 3.72 -10.14 -27.15
CA ALA A 52 2.48 -9.87 -27.90
C ALA A 52 1.26 -10.61 -27.33
N ARG A 53 1.49 -11.74 -26.66
CA ARG A 53 0.47 -12.56 -26.01
C ARG A 53 1.12 -13.52 -25.02
N ALA A 54 0.34 -13.98 -24.04
CA ALA A 54 0.64 -15.18 -23.27
C ALA A 54 -0.33 -16.29 -23.68
N VAL A 55 0.16 -17.52 -23.82
CA VAL A 55 -0.66 -18.69 -24.17
C VAL A 55 -0.51 -19.71 -23.05
N LEU A 56 -1.63 -20.00 -22.38
CA LEU A 56 -1.76 -21.07 -21.41
C LEU A 56 -2.44 -22.26 -22.09
N THR A 57 -1.83 -23.43 -21.95
CA THR A 57 -2.39 -24.72 -22.39
C THR A 57 -2.34 -25.73 -21.26
N GLY A 58 -3.22 -26.72 -21.32
CA GLY A 58 -3.25 -27.85 -20.38
C GLY A 58 -4.45 -28.73 -20.66
N GLU A 59 -4.84 -29.51 -19.67
CA GLU A 59 -5.95 -30.46 -19.74
C GLU A 59 -6.85 -30.30 -18.50
N LEU A 60 -8.17 -30.17 -18.72
CA LEU A 60 -9.19 -30.31 -17.67
C LEU A 60 -9.91 -31.64 -17.94
N TRP A 61 -9.73 -32.64 -17.08
CA TRP A 61 -10.31 -33.99 -17.27
C TRP A 61 -10.03 -34.59 -18.66
N ALA A 62 -8.75 -34.65 -19.03
CA ALA A 62 -8.28 -35.11 -20.34
C ALA A 62 -8.86 -34.35 -21.55
N ARG A 63 -9.54 -33.21 -21.34
CA ARG A 63 -9.96 -32.31 -22.41
C ARG A 63 -8.97 -31.17 -22.52
N PRO A 64 -8.37 -30.93 -23.70
CA PRO A 64 -7.42 -29.86 -23.86
C PRO A 64 -8.09 -28.50 -23.62
N VAL A 65 -7.41 -27.65 -22.87
CA VAL A 65 -7.78 -26.25 -22.66
C VAL A 65 -6.71 -25.34 -23.21
N ARG A 66 -7.15 -24.21 -23.76
CA ARG A 66 -6.27 -23.18 -24.27
C ARG A 66 -6.83 -21.81 -23.96
N ARG A 67 -6.02 -20.97 -23.34
CA ARG A 67 -6.33 -19.56 -23.08
C ARG A 67 -5.22 -18.68 -23.64
N VAL A 68 -5.63 -17.59 -24.29
CA VAL A 68 -4.70 -16.61 -24.85
C VAL A 68 -5.01 -15.29 -24.20
N PHE A 69 -3.98 -14.69 -23.61
CA PHE A 69 -4.04 -13.38 -22.98
C PHE A 69 -3.30 -12.41 -23.87
N THR A 70 -3.94 -11.30 -24.21
CA THR A 70 -3.33 -10.22 -24.99
C THR A 70 -3.08 -9.02 -24.06
N PRO A 71 -2.02 -8.24 -24.30
CA PRO A 71 -1.77 -7.03 -23.53
C PRO A 71 -2.96 -6.08 -23.58
N ASP A 72 -3.42 -5.63 -22.41
CA ASP A 72 -4.43 -4.60 -22.26
C ASP A 72 -3.73 -3.24 -21.99
N PRO A 73 -3.96 -2.20 -22.81
CA PRO A 73 -3.42 -0.87 -22.59
C PRO A 73 -3.73 -0.28 -21.21
N ALA A 74 -4.93 -0.53 -20.66
CA ALA A 74 -5.32 -0.01 -19.35
C ALA A 74 -4.50 -0.67 -18.23
N HIS A 75 -4.41 -2.00 -18.23
CA HIS A 75 -3.53 -2.73 -17.31
C HIS A 75 -2.06 -2.37 -17.49
N ALA A 76 -1.59 -2.15 -18.73
CA ALA A 76 -0.20 -1.77 -18.97
C ALA A 76 0.15 -0.41 -18.35
N ARG A 77 -0.80 0.54 -18.35
CA ARG A 77 -0.65 1.81 -17.63
C ARG A 77 -0.57 1.59 -16.12
N LEU A 78 -1.46 0.78 -15.55
CA LEU A 78 -1.46 0.45 -14.14
C LEU A 78 -0.14 -0.20 -13.71
N TRP A 79 0.31 -1.22 -14.43
CA TRP A 79 1.56 -1.91 -14.13
C TRP A 79 2.81 -1.03 -14.28
N SER A 80 2.76 0.01 -15.13
CA SER A 80 3.83 1.01 -15.21
C SER A 80 3.96 1.83 -13.91
N ALA A 81 2.88 2.00 -13.14
CA ALA A 81 2.91 2.63 -11.83
C ALA A 81 3.24 1.63 -10.70
N LEU A 82 2.72 0.40 -10.76
CA LEU A 82 2.93 -0.60 -9.72
C LEU A 82 4.38 -1.10 -9.63
N VAL A 83 5.17 -0.97 -10.70
CA VAL A 83 6.59 -1.36 -10.71
C VAL A 83 7.40 -0.68 -9.59
N PHE A 84 7.04 0.55 -9.20
CA PHE A 84 7.72 1.32 -8.16
C PHE A 84 7.48 0.78 -6.74
N GLY A 85 6.48 -0.08 -6.56
CA GLY A 85 6.24 -0.81 -5.30
C GLY A 85 6.75 -2.25 -5.33
N SER A 86 7.46 -2.66 -6.39
CA SER A 86 7.89 -4.04 -6.60
C SER A 86 9.40 -4.20 -6.50
N GLU A 87 9.85 -5.45 -6.36
CA GLU A 87 11.25 -5.84 -6.44
C GLU A 87 11.95 -5.45 -7.75
N LEU A 88 11.21 -5.15 -8.82
CA LEU A 88 11.78 -4.71 -10.09
C LEU A 88 12.34 -3.29 -10.07
N LEU A 89 11.99 -2.47 -9.06
CA LEU A 89 12.45 -1.08 -8.96
C LEU A 89 13.98 -1.00 -9.03
N GLU A 90 14.66 -1.88 -8.29
CA GLU A 90 16.13 -1.93 -8.20
C GLU A 90 16.80 -2.36 -9.52
N SER A 91 16.03 -2.93 -10.44
CA SER A 91 16.52 -3.36 -11.76
C SER A 91 16.33 -2.30 -12.84
N LEU A 92 15.73 -1.16 -12.52
CA LEU A 92 15.45 -0.08 -13.46
C LEU A 92 16.49 1.04 -13.35
N THR A 93 16.93 1.55 -14.49
CA THR A 93 17.71 2.79 -14.54
C THR A 93 16.79 4.01 -14.37
N GLU A 94 17.34 5.15 -13.92
CA GLU A 94 16.56 6.40 -13.79
C GLU A 94 15.82 6.81 -15.08
N PRO A 95 16.40 6.72 -16.28
CA PRO A 95 15.67 7.00 -17.52
C PRO A 95 14.49 6.05 -17.76
N GLU A 96 14.63 4.76 -17.44
CA GLU A 96 13.54 3.79 -17.58
C GLU A 96 12.43 4.04 -16.56
N MET A 97 12.81 4.35 -15.32
CA MET A 97 11.88 4.79 -14.28
C MET A 97 11.09 6.01 -14.75
N ALA A 98 11.74 7.03 -15.33
CA ALA A 98 11.04 8.25 -15.76
C ALA A 98 9.95 7.95 -16.80
N VAL A 99 10.22 7.05 -17.75
CA VAL A 99 9.25 6.61 -18.76
C VAL A 99 8.05 5.90 -18.10
N LEU A 100 8.31 4.98 -17.18
CA LEU A 100 7.26 4.23 -16.50
C LEU A 100 6.42 5.12 -15.58
N ALA A 101 7.06 6.04 -14.86
CA ALA A 101 6.40 6.98 -13.96
C ALA A 101 5.45 7.91 -14.71
N VAL A 102 5.90 8.51 -15.82
CA VAL A 102 5.06 9.38 -16.66
C VAL A 102 3.91 8.58 -17.28
N ARG A 103 4.19 7.39 -17.79
CA ARG A 103 3.16 6.52 -18.38
C ARG A 103 2.09 6.14 -17.36
N GLY A 104 2.51 5.72 -16.17
CA GLY A 104 1.64 5.31 -15.07
C GLY A 104 0.94 6.48 -14.37
N GLY A 105 1.48 7.68 -14.45
CA GLY A 105 1.07 8.81 -13.61
C GLY A 105 1.47 8.61 -12.14
N ALA A 106 2.59 7.91 -11.91
CA ALA A 106 3.08 7.60 -10.57
C ALA A 106 3.87 8.78 -9.99
N VAL A 107 3.74 9.00 -8.69
CA VAL A 107 4.71 9.74 -7.89
C VAL A 107 5.78 8.74 -7.46
N SER A 108 7.04 9.03 -7.78
CA SER A 108 8.14 8.05 -7.72
C SER A 108 9.46 8.76 -7.39
N PRO A 109 10.58 8.04 -7.20
CA PRO A 109 11.89 8.67 -7.02
C PRO A 109 12.27 9.68 -8.12
N VAL A 110 11.68 9.54 -9.32
CA VAL A 110 11.96 10.39 -10.50
C VAL A 110 10.81 11.33 -10.88
N THR A 111 9.69 11.33 -10.15
CA THR A 111 8.52 12.18 -10.42
C THR A 111 7.87 12.69 -9.14
N SER A 112 7.45 13.96 -9.14
CA SER A 112 6.74 14.57 -8.00
C SER A 112 5.39 15.13 -8.44
N TYR A 113 4.42 15.14 -7.52
CA TYR A 113 3.14 15.81 -7.73
C TYR A 113 3.18 17.22 -7.14
N VAL A 114 2.76 18.22 -7.92
CA VAL A 114 2.73 19.62 -7.49
C VAL A 114 1.32 20.14 -7.71
N ALA A 115 0.63 20.44 -6.61
CA ALA A 115 -0.65 21.16 -6.65
C ALA A 115 -0.39 22.67 -6.66
N SER A 116 -1.04 23.39 -7.57
CA SER A 116 -1.00 24.86 -7.62
C SER A 116 -2.39 25.41 -7.92
N ALA A 117 -2.66 26.63 -7.45
CA ALA A 117 -3.93 27.29 -7.72
C ALA A 117 -4.11 27.51 -9.24
N PRO A 118 -5.34 27.39 -9.77
CA PRO A 118 -5.62 27.60 -11.19
C PRO A 118 -5.03 28.92 -11.71
N GLY A 119 -4.33 28.86 -12.85
CA GLY A 119 -3.71 30.03 -13.48
C GLY A 119 -2.37 30.47 -12.88
N LYS A 120 -1.88 29.84 -11.80
CA LYS A 120 -0.55 30.12 -11.26
C LYS A 120 0.46 29.09 -11.76
N ARG A 121 1.48 29.53 -12.51
CA ARG A 121 2.63 28.68 -12.87
C ARG A 121 3.50 28.48 -11.62
N PRO A 122 3.78 27.24 -11.18
CA PRO A 122 4.78 26.98 -10.14
C PRO A 122 6.14 27.51 -10.61
N ARG A 123 6.75 28.44 -9.88
CA ARG A 123 8.03 29.07 -10.29
C ARG A 123 9.25 28.56 -9.53
N THR A 124 9.03 27.91 -8.39
CA THR A 124 10.08 27.31 -7.55
C THR A 124 9.41 26.25 -6.67
N VAL A 125 9.68 24.99 -6.96
CA VAL A 125 9.33 23.87 -6.08
C VAL A 125 10.63 23.45 -5.41
N SER A 126 10.88 23.97 -4.22
CA SER A 126 11.95 23.42 -3.40
C SER A 126 11.45 22.09 -2.86
N LEU A 127 11.84 21.00 -3.49
CA LEU A 127 11.92 19.71 -2.81
C LEU A 127 12.99 19.92 -1.75
N GLY A 128 12.59 20.24 -0.51
CA GLY A 128 13.53 20.40 0.58
C GLY A 128 14.43 19.17 0.60
N GLY A 129 15.74 19.38 0.56
CA GLY A 129 16.76 18.33 0.62
C GLY A 129 16.81 17.60 1.97
N GLY A 130 15.66 17.33 2.57
CA GLY A 130 15.52 16.18 3.44
C GLY A 130 15.59 14.97 2.53
N THR A 131 16.51 14.07 2.82
CA THR A 131 16.38 12.67 2.46
C THR A 131 14.98 12.23 2.87
N GLY A 132 14.05 12.30 1.93
CA GLY A 132 12.67 11.87 2.05
C GLY A 132 12.64 10.36 2.09
N ARG A 133 13.29 9.79 3.10
CA ARG A 133 12.91 8.51 3.67
C ARG A 133 11.60 8.79 4.38
N GLY A 134 10.52 8.92 3.60
CA GLY A 134 9.23 8.53 4.13
C GLY A 134 9.42 7.12 4.68
N PRO A 135 8.82 6.76 5.82
CA PRO A 135 8.77 5.37 6.21
C PRO A 135 7.84 4.66 5.21
N SER A 136 8.34 4.38 4.00
CA SER A 136 7.84 3.23 3.24
C SER A 136 8.47 2.03 3.93
N THR A 137 7.81 1.55 4.99
CA THR A 137 7.90 0.14 5.33
C THR A 137 7.47 -0.60 4.07
N HIS A 138 8.45 -1.17 3.36
CA HIS A 138 8.20 -2.23 2.42
C HIS A 138 7.65 -3.41 3.23
N GLU A 139 6.37 -3.38 3.59
CA GLU A 139 5.65 -4.60 3.92
C GLU A 139 5.26 -5.25 2.59
N GLY A 140 6.25 -5.93 2.01
CA GLY A 140 5.96 -6.98 1.05
C GLY A 140 5.03 -7.98 1.72
N LEU A 141 3.84 -8.14 1.15
CA LEU A 141 3.00 -9.32 1.36
C LEU A 141 3.75 -10.52 0.76
N GLY A 142 4.70 -11.05 1.52
CA GLY A 142 5.62 -12.10 1.08
C GLY A 142 6.30 -12.82 2.25
N GLY A 143 5.58 -13.78 2.85
CA GLY A 143 6.17 -14.97 3.47
C GLY A 143 6.69 -14.86 4.92
N GLY A 144 6.17 -15.74 5.78
CA GLY A 144 6.90 -16.25 6.95
C GLY A 144 6.20 -16.07 8.30
N LEU A 145 5.50 -17.11 8.74
CA LEU A 145 5.22 -17.32 10.16
C LEU A 145 6.58 -17.48 10.90
N GLY A 146 7.06 -16.41 11.52
CA GLY A 146 8.29 -16.40 12.32
C GLY A 146 8.02 -15.96 13.75
N HIS A 147 8.05 -16.90 14.69
CA HIS A 147 8.04 -16.62 16.13
C HIS A 147 9.44 -16.20 16.61
N GLY A 148 9.51 -15.07 17.32
CA GLY A 148 10.62 -14.66 18.19
C GLY A 148 10.20 -13.35 18.86
N GLY A 149 9.86 -13.28 20.14
CA GLY A 149 10.60 -13.70 21.33
C GLY A 149 10.88 -12.40 22.13
N PRO A 150 10.40 -12.24 23.37
CA PRO A 150 10.30 -10.92 24.01
C PRO A 150 11.65 -10.50 24.61
N THR A 151 12.04 -9.24 24.40
CA THR A 151 13.13 -8.61 25.16
C THR A 151 12.71 -7.22 25.61
N GLY A 152 12.79 -6.99 26.93
CA GLY A 152 12.76 -5.65 27.52
C GLY A 152 11.66 -5.43 28.56
N SER A 153 12.00 -5.61 29.84
CA SER A 153 11.25 -5.01 30.95
C SER A 153 11.49 -3.50 30.95
N GLY A 154 10.58 -2.75 30.34
CA GLY A 154 10.44 -1.29 30.48
C GLY A 154 9.00 -1.00 30.86
N SER A 155 8.76 0.05 31.65
CA SER A 155 7.39 0.49 31.99
C SER A 155 6.53 0.51 30.73
N ALA A 156 5.37 -0.15 30.76
CA ALA A 156 4.44 -0.15 29.64
C ALA A 156 4.17 1.30 29.22
N PHE A 157 4.44 1.63 27.95
CA PHE A 157 4.24 2.97 27.41
C PHE A 157 2.76 3.36 27.56
N ASP A 158 2.49 4.50 28.22
CA ASP A 158 1.12 4.98 28.39
C ASP A 158 0.68 5.77 27.16
N HIS A 159 0.09 5.03 26.22
CA HIS A 159 -0.46 5.53 24.96
C HIS A 159 -1.49 6.64 25.19
N ARG A 160 -2.34 6.51 26.23
CA ARG A 160 -3.41 7.46 26.50
C ARG A 160 -2.85 8.77 27.05
N ALA A 161 -1.89 8.70 27.97
CA ALA A 161 -1.23 9.89 28.51
C ALA A 161 -0.46 10.65 27.43
N TYR A 162 0.25 9.94 26.55
CA TYR A 162 0.94 10.54 25.41
C TYR A 162 -0.03 11.29 24.48
N LEU A 163 -1.08 10.61 24.01
CA LEU A 163 -2.07 11.20 23.11
C LEU A 163 -2.78 12.40 23.74
N HIS A 164 -3.13 12.31 25.03
CA HIS A 164 -3.72 13.41 25.77
C HIS A 164 -2.79 14.63 25.81
N ALA A 165 -1.52 14.46 26.19
CA ALA A 165 -0.56 15.55 26.24
C ALA A 165 -0.34 16.20 24.86
N ALA A 166 -0.20 15.38 23.81
CA ALA A 166 0.04 15.86 22.45
C ALA A 166 -1.16 16.63 21.89
N LEU A 167 -2.37 16.09 22.03
CA LEU A 167 -3.61 16.74 21.57
C LEU A 167 -3.93 17.98 22.40
N GLN A 168 -3.64 17.98 23.70
CA GLN A 168 -3.87 19.16 24.53
C GLN A 168 -2.94 20.30 24.13
N LYS A 169 -1.66 20.01 23.86
CA LYS A 169 -0.71 20.98 23.30
C LYS A 169 -1.20 21.52 21.95
N ALA A 170 -1.65 20.66 21.05
CA ALA A 170 -2.21 21.05 19.76
C ALA A 170 -3.45 21.93 19.91
N PHE A 171 -4.35 21.58 20.84
CA PHE A 171 -5.58 22.33 21.07
C PHE A 171 -5.34 23.75 21.60
N GLY A 172 -4.27 23.93 22.39
CA GLY A 172 -3.80 25.25 22.82
C GLY A 172 -3.35 26.16 21.66
N GLY A 173 -2.89 25.58 20.54
CA GLY A 173 -2.50 26.31 19.33
C GLY A 173 -3.65 26.66 18.39
N CYS A 174 -4.85 26.11 18.60
CA CYS A 174 -6.00 26.35 17.74
C CYS A 174 -6.71 27.69 18.02
N PRO A 175 -7.42 28.26 17.02
CA PRO A 175 -8.14 29.52 17.16
C PRO A 175 -9.08 29.57 18.38
N PRO A 176 -9.41 30.78 18.90
CA PRO A 176 -10.36 30.93 20.02
C PRO A 176 -11.75 30.37 19.66
N GLY A 177 -12.48 29.86 20.66
CA GLY A 177 -13.69 29.05 20.45
C GLY A 177 -13.99 28.11 21.64
N PRO A 178 -14.48 26.87 21.41
CA PRO A 178 -14.80 25.90 22.47
C PRO A 178 -13.66 25.64 23.46
N LYS A 179 -13.97 25.38 24.73
CA LYS A 179 -12.98 25.13 25.80
C LYS A 179 -12.57 23.66 25.96
N SER A 180 -13.37 22.74 25.42
CA SER A 180 -13.12 21.32 25.46
C SER A 180 -13.42 20.68 24.11
N ALA A 181 -12.69 19.61 23.82
CA ALA A 181 -12.84 18.79 22.63
C ALA A 181 -12.76 17.32 22.99
N ARG A 182 -13.47 16.49 22.25
CA ARG A 182 -13.28 15.04 22.27
C ARG A 182 -12.83 14.58 20.89
N VAL A 183 -11.65 13.97 20.83
CA VAL A 183 -11.01 13.49 19.61
C VAL A 183 -11.02 11.97 19.62
N THR A 184 -11.53 11.37 18.55
CA THR A 184 -11.40 9.94 18.28
C THR A 184 -10.35 9.77 17.20
N LEU A 185 -9.41 8.87 17.41
CA LEU A 185 -8.34 8.56 16.48
C LEU A 185 -8.03 7.08 16.47
N GLU A 186 -7.60 6.60 15.31
CA GLU A 186 -7.18 5.23 15.08
C GLU A 186 -5.69 5.25 14.76
N THR A 187 -4.94 4.37 15.43
CA THR A 187 -3.48 4.31 15.38
C THR A 187 -3.01 2.90 15.06
N THR A 188 -1.85 2.80 14.42
CA THR A 188 -1.10 1.55 14.24
C THR A 188 0.21 1.64 15.03
N VAL A 189 1.27 0.96 14.58
CA VAL A 189 2.53 0.79 15.32
C VAL A 189 3.27 2.12 15.52
N ASP A 190 3.15 3.05 14.59
CA ASP A 190 3.88 4.33 14.63
C ASP A 190 3.17 5.50 13.91
N GLU A 191 1.92 5.33 13.46
CA GLU A 191 1.16 6.38 12.78
C GLU A 191 -0.30 6.49 13.22
N VAL A 192 -0.88 7.68 13.02
CA VAL A 192 -2.33 7.90 13.05
C VAL A 192 -2.88 7.56 11.68
N VAL A 193 -3.74 6.55 11.59
CA VAL A 193 -4.33 6.08 10.33
C VAL A 193 -5.71 6.66 10.06
N ASP A 194 -6.39 7.17 11.08
CA ASP A 194 -7.64 7.90 10.91
C ASP A 194 -7.94 8.83 12.10
N VAL A 195 -8.75 9.86 11.85
CA VAL A 195 -9.35 10.73 12.87
C VAL A 195 -10.88 10.75 12.66
N PRO A 196 -11.60 9.70 13.07
CA PRO A 196 -13.02 9.54 12.73
C PRO A 196 -13.93 10.65 13.24
N ALA A 197 -13.56 11.33 14.34
CA ALA A 197 -14.39 12.36 14.93
C ALA A 197 -13.61 13.38 15.77
N VAL A 198 -13.95 14.66 15.59
CA VAL A 198 -13.60 15.74 16.50
C VAL A 198 -14.88 16.44 16.96
N ARG A 199 -15.29 16.18 18.20
CA ARG A 199 -16.54 16.69 18.79
C ARG A 199 -16.25 17.91 19.66
N LEU A 200 -16.94 19.01 19.37
CA LEU A 200 -16.78 20.32 20.01
C LEU A 200 -18.17 20.95 20.18
N ALA A 201 -18.39 21.65 21.28
CA ALA A 201 -19.61 22.43 21.53
C ALA A 201 -19.29 23.94 21.56
N GLY A 202 -20.03 24.76 20.80
CA GLY A 202 -19.96 26.23 20.85
C GLY A 202 -19.77 26.94 19.51
N ARG A 203 -19.70 28.29 19.56
CA ARG A 203 -19.41 29.14 18.39
C ARG A 203 -17.97 28.90 17.91
N HIS A 204 -17.73 29.07 16.60
CA HIS A 204 -16.44 28.79 15.95
C HIS A 204 -15.98 27.32 16.01
N ALA A 205 -16.87 26.39 16.37
CA ALA A 205 -16.55 24.97 16.44
C ALA A 205 -16.01 24.41 15.12
N ALA A 206 -16.43 24.91 13.95
CA ALA A 206 -15.94 24.43 12.66
C ALA A 206 -14.43 24.70 12.45
N ALA A 207 -13.97 25.93 12.69
CA ALA A 207 -12.56 26.30 12.53
C ALA A 207 -11.66 25.56 13.54
N VAL A 208 -12.13 25.43 14.79
CA VAL A 208 -11.43 24.66 15.83
C VAL A 208 -11.42 23.16 15.50
N ARG A 209 -12.51 22.61 14.95
CA ARG A 209 -12.60 21.22 14.51
C ARG A 209 -11.58 20.89 13.43
N GLN A 210 -11.48 21.77 12.43
CA GLN A 210 -10.53 21.60 11.35
C GLN A 210 -9.09 21.67 11.86
N CYS A 211 -8.74 22.72 12.61
CA CYS A 211 -7.41 22.86 13.20
C CYS A 211 -7.01 21.63 14.04
N LEU A 212 -7.88 21.19 14.95
CA LEU A 212 -7.59 20.06 15.82
C LEU A 212 -7.56 18.72 15.06
N GLY A 213 -8.38 18.58 14.02
CA GLY A 213 -8.35 17.42 13.12
C GLY A 213 -7.03 17.33 12.34
N GLU A 214 -6.58 18.44 11.74
CA GLU A 214 -5.30 18.52 11.04
C GLU A 214 -4.12 18.26 11.99
N ALA A 215 -4.17 18.81 13.21
CA ALA A 215 -3.14 18.59 14.21
C ALA A 215 -3.12 17.14 14.74
N ALA A 216 -4.28 16.50 14.90
CA ALA A 216 -4.37 15.08 15.26
C ALA A 216 -3.78 14.18 14.17
N TRP A 217 -4.05 14.49 12.90
CA TRP A 217 -3.44 13.81 11.75
C TRP A 217 -1.92 14.00 11.66
N SER A 218 -1.40 15.13 12.15
CA SER A 218 0.02 15.47 12.10
C SER A 218 0.83 14.96 13.31
N LEU A 219 0.22 14.15 14.18
CA LEU A 219 0.91 13.59 15.34
C LEU A 219 1.94 12.54 14.91
N ALA A 220 3.21 12.78 15.23
CA ALA A 220 4.27 11.78 15.09
C ALA A 220 4.28 10.87 16.33
N LEU A 221 3.92 9.60 16.18
CA LEU A 221 3.93 8.65 17.29
C LEU A 221 5.38 8.16 17.55
N PRO A 222 5.80 8.03 18.82
CA PRO A 222 7.13 7.53 19.14
C PRO A 222 7.24 6.03 18.86
N GLY A 223 8.44 5.50 18.64
CA GLY A 223 8.65 4.08 18.30
C GLY A 223 8.23 3.09 19.40
N GLU A 224 7.99 3.59 20.61
CA GLU A 224 7.40 2.88 21.75
C GLU A 224 5.86 2.73 21.66
N PHE A 225 5.18 3.43 20.74
CA PHE A 225 3.73 3.40 20.52
C PHE A 225 3.26 2.12 19.80
N ARG A 226 3.70 0.94 20.24
CA ARG A 226 3.45 -0.31 19.51
C ARG A 226 2.04 -0.85 19.76
N ALA A 227 1.07 -0.42 18.96
CA ALA A 227 -0.28 -1.00 18.92
C ALA A 227 -0.58 -1.56 17.51
N GLN A 228 -1.09 -2.80 17.42
CA GLN A 228 -1.35 -3.45 16.11
C GLN A 228 -2.47 -2.77 15.31
N LEU A 229 -3.47 -2.24 16.01
CA LEU A 229 -4.49 -1.30 15.52
C LEU A 229 -5.31 -0.93 16.76
N ALA A 230 -5.35 0.34 17.15
CA ALA A 230 -6.06 0.78 18.34
C ALA A 230 -6.89 2.03 18.08
N ARG A 231 -8.10 2.03 18.64
CA ARG A 231 -8.97 3.20 18.63
C ARG A 231 -8.91 3.87 20.00
N HIS A 232 -8.61 5.16 20.01
CA HIS A 232 -8.54 5.95 21.23
C HIS A 232 -9.55 7.10 21.18
N GLU A 233 -10.21 7.34 22.31
CA GLU A 233 -11.07 8.48 22.53
C GLU A 233 -10.45 9.34 23.64
N ILE A 234 -10.00 10.54 23.25
CA ILE A 234 -9.23 11.44 24.11
C ILE A 234 -10.01 12.74 24.28
N GLU A 235 -10.24 13.12 25.54
CA GLU A 235 -10.81 14.41 25.90
C GLU A 235 -9.68 15.39 26.22
N VAL A 236 -9.76 16.60 25.68
CA VAL A 236 -8.78 17.65 25.93
C VAL A 236 -9.48 18.97 26.24
N SER A 237 -8.83 19.79 27.05
CA SER A 237 -9.32 21.11 27.45
C SER A 237 -8.21 22.16 27.39
N ARG A 238 -8.61 23.41 27.21
CA ARG A 238 -7.71 24.58 27.20
C ARG A 238 -8.17 25.66 28.18
#